data_AF-A0A2V6HHC5-F1
#
_entry.id   AF-A0A2V6HHC5-F1
#
_cell.length_a   1.000
_cell.length_b   1.000
_cell.length_c   1.000
_cell.angle_alpha   90.00
_cell.angle_beta   90.00
_cell.angle_gamma   90.00
#
_symmetry.space_group_name_H-M   'P 1'
#
loop_
_entity.id
_entity.type
_entity.pdbx_description
1 polymer ?
#
loop_
_entity_poly.entity_id
_entity_poly.type
_entity_poly.pdbx_seq_one_letter_code
_entity_poly.pdbx_strand_id
1 'polypeptide(L)'
;DAYYLPTFISVAIAAGFGIRWLIQLNASKAMALQKTYWVAAAAVLLTSATAFAANWPFNDRRHYFIGGDYVENLLSTIEPNGLLLTQDWQVAGPMFYEQEVERRRTDVKVVDINLLRRSWYFDYLKRAHPGLVERSRDRIDPYVEDLKEWERDPGAFAQSQPLTQKISVAFLEMVRSIVTSEIRFAPVYLTNDVLAANQLNSYLTQWIPQTYQLIPEGLVFCLASDQSFHDSPDPHLQTRGLADGTIRFEKDDVVNLKVLPTYTSMLVNRGRYLALFNQDERAILAFKEALALNPGVAAAREGLAQSEAKLRKP
;
A
#
# COMPACT_ATOMS: atom_id res chain seq x y z
N ASP A 1 7.86 10.60 -11.00
CA ASP A 1 6.44 10.83 -10.68
C ASP A 1 5.58 9.65 -11.07
N ALA A 2 4.50 9.37 -10.32
CA ALA A 2 3.71 8.15 -10.45
C ALA A 2 2.58 8.22 -11.50
N TYR A 3 2.46 9.29 -12.27
CA TYR A 3 1.28 9.52 -13.13
C TYR A 3 1.65 10.04 -14.52
N TYR A 4 2.39 9.25 -15.30
CA TYR A 4 2.70 9.57 -16.70
C TYR A 4 1.62 9.12 -17.68
N LEU A 5 0.60 8.36 -17.25
CA LEU A 5 -0.42 7.83 -18.16
C LEU A 5 -1.17 8.94 -18.92
N PRO A 6 -1.66 10.03 -18.28
CA PRO A 6 -2.26 11.15 -19.03
C PRO A 6 -1.28 11.82 -20.00
N THR A 7 0.00 11.93 -19.61
CA THR A 7 1.06 12.47 -20.47
C THR A 7 1.28 11.57 -21.70
N PHE A 8 1.38 10.26 -21.52
CA PHE A 8 1.52 9.30 -22.61
C PHE A 8 0.32 9.33 -23.55
N ILE A 9 -0.90 9.41 -23.02
CA ILE A 9 -2.13 9.56 -23.81
C ILE A 9 -2.07 10.87 -24.61
N SER A 10 -1.70 11.97 -23.98
CA SER A 10 -1.63 13.29 -24.61
C SER A 10 -0.58 13.32 -25.73
N VAL A 11 0.61 12.76 -25.49
CA VAL A 11 1.68 12.64 -26.49
C VAL A 11 1.25 11.75 -27.65
N ALA A 12 0.58 10.62 -27.39
CA ALA A 12 0.07 9.74 -28.43
C ALA A 12 -0.98 10.42 -29.31
N ILE A 13 -1.92 11.17 -28.71
CA ILE A 13 -2.93 11.95 -29.43
C ILE A 13 -2.27 13.04 -30.28
N ALA A 14 -1.34 13.81 -29.70
CA ALA A 14 -0.61 14.86 -30.41
C ALA A 14 0.20 14.30 -31.60
N ALA A 15 0.87 13.16 -31.40
CA ALA A 15 1.58 12.46 -32.47
C ALA A 15 0.63 12.03 -33.60
N GLY A 16 -0.56 11.50 -33.25
CA GLY A 16 -1.59 11.13 -34.22
C GLY A 16 -2.07 12.32 -35.06
N PHE A 17 -2.34 13.47 -34.43
CA PHE A 17 -2.69 14.70 -35.15
C PHE A 17 -1.55 15.24 -36.01
N GLY A 18 -0.31 15.20 -35.51
CA GLY A 18 0.88 15.60 -36.26
C GLY A 18 1.07 14.77 -37.53
N ILE A 19 0.94 13.44 -37.43
CA ILE A 19 1.03 12.54 -38.58
C ILE A 19 -0.08 12.86 -39.60
N ARG A 20 -1.33 13.02 -39.15
CA ARG A 20 -2.45 13.39 -40.04
C ARG A 20 -2.19 14.70 -40.79
N TRP A 21 -1.70 15.73 -40.08
CA TRP A 21 -1.40 17.03 -40.68
C TRP A 21 -0.31 16.91 -41.76
N LEU A 22 0.76 16.16 -41.49
CA LEU A 22 1.83 15.89 -42.47
C LEU A 22 1.34 15.13 -43.72
N ILE A 23 0.39 14.21 -43.55
CA ILE A 23 -0.24 13.50 -44.68
C ILE A 23 -1.06 14.48 -45.54
N GLN A 24 -1.84 15.35 -44.90
CA GLN A 24 -2.72 16.30 -45.57
C GLN A 24 -1.97 17.39 -46.35
N LEU A 25 -0.84 17.89 -45.83
CA LEU A 25 0.00 18.86 -46.53
C LEU A 25 0.50 18.36 -47.90
N ASN A 26 0.68 17.05 -48.04
CA ASN A 26 1.28 16.46 -49.24
C ASN A 26 0.27 15.85 -50.22
N ALA A 27 -1.00 15.67 -49.83
CA ALA A 27 -2.01 14.95 -50.62
C ALA A 27 -2.42 15.62 -51.97
N SER A 28 -1.98 16.85 -52.25
CA SER A 28 -2.35 17.60 -53.45
C SER A 28 -1.44 17.39 -54.69
N LYS A 29 -0.38 16.57 -54.62
CA LYS A 29 0.58 16.37 -55.74
C LYS A 29 0.74 14.90 -56.16
N ALA A 30 -0.16 14.39 -57.00
CA ALA A 30 -0.42 12.95 -57.16
C ALA A 30 0.68 12.01 -57.72
N MET A 31 1.78 12.46 -58.37
CA MET A 31 2.73 11.53 -59.02
C MET A 31 4.14 11.44 -58.42
N ALA A 32 4.63 12.45 -57.70
CA ALA A 32 5.93 12.36 -56.99
C ALA A 32 5.80 11.79 -55.56
N LEU A 33 4.56 11.41 -55.18
CA LEU A 33 4.14 11.22 -53.80
C LEU A 33 4.43 9.83 -53.24
N GLN A 34 4.37 8.77 -54.06
CA GLN A 34 4.50 7.39 -53.55
C GLN A 34 5.87 7.15 -52.91
N LYS A 35 6.96 7.65 -53.53
CA LYS A 35 8.32 7.52 -53.00
C LYS A 35 8.51 8.34 -51.70
N THR A 36 7.94 9.54 -51.64
CA THR A 36 7.96 10.40 -50.44
C THR A 36 7.18 9.80 -49.28
N TYR A 37 6.01 9.19 -49.54
CA TYR A 37 5.25 8.46 -48.52
C TYR A 37 6.03 7.26 -47.98
N TRP A 38 6.69 6.48 -48.85
CA TRP A 38 7.53 5.36 -48.41
C TRP A 38 8.72 5.81 -47.56
N VAL A 39 9.38 6.91 -47.94
CA VAL A 39 10.50 7.47 -47.15
C VAL A 39 10.01 7.99 -45.80
N ALA A 40 8.89 8.71 -45.76
CA ALA A 40 8.31 9.21 -44.52
C ALA A 40 7.83 8.08 -43.60
N ALA A 41 7.15 7.07 -44.17
CA ALA A 41 6.71 5.88 -43.42
C ALA A 41 7.91 5.09 -42.90
N ALA A 42 8.95 4.90 -43.71
CA ALA A 42 10.18 4.24 -43.29
C ALA A 42 10.89 5.03 -42.18
N ALA A 43 10.93 6.36 -42.27
CA ALA A 43 11.52 7.21 -41.23
C ALA A 43 10.74 7.10 -39.90
N VAL A 44 9.41 7.17 -39.93
CA VAL A 44 8.56 7.00 -38.73
C VAL A 44 8.77 5.61 -38.12
N LEU A 45 8.70 4.55 -38.94
CA LEU A 45 8.91 3.18 -38.48
C LEU A 45 10.31 3.00 -37.88
N LEU A 46 11.35 3.55 -38.52
CA LEU A 46 12.72 3.46 -38.03
C LEU A 46 12.89 4.20 -36.71
N THR A 47 12.37 5.42 -36.59
CA THR A 47 12.41 6.20 -35.34
C THR A 47 11.63 5.53 -34.21
N SER A 48 10.45 4.98 -34.49
CA SER A 48 9.68 4.23 -33.49
C SER A 48 10.36 2.94 -33.07
N ALA A 49 10.93 2.18 -34.02
CA ALA A 49 11.65 0.94 -33.74
C ALA A 49 12.93 1.19 -32.94
N THR A 50 13.70 2.23 -33.27
CA THR A 50 14.91 2.59 -32.50
C THR A 50 14.54 3.07 -31.10
N ALA A 51 13.52 3.91 -30.95
CA ALA A 51 13.04 4.34 -29.65
C ALA A 51 12.57 3.14 -28.81
N PHE A 52 11.81 2.22 -29.39
CA PHE A 52 11.36 1.01 -28.71
C PHE A 52 12.53 0.13 -28.27
N ALA A 53 13.45 -0.20 -29.19
CA ALA A 53 14.60 -1.06 -28.91
C ALA A 53 15.54 -0.45 -27.86
N ALA A 54 15.78 0.86 -27.92
CA ALA A 54 16.62 1.56 -26.95
C ALA A 54 16.00 1.62 -25.55
N ASN A 55 14.67 1.72 -25.46
CA ASN A 55 13.96 1.81 -24.19
C ASN A 55 13.59 0.45 -23.60
N TRP A 56 13.49 -0.60 -24.42
CA TRP A 56 13.00 -1.92 -23.99
C TRP A 56 13.75 -2.48 -22.76
N PRO A 57 15.10 -2.54 -22.72
CA PRO A 57 15.80 -3.14 -21.58
C PRO A 57 15.59 -2.40 -20.25
N PHE A 58 15.28 -1.10 -20.29
CA PHE A 58 15.07 -0.26 -19.11
C PHE A 58 13.60 -0.24 -18.64
N ASN A 59 12.67 -0.55 -19.56
CA ASN A 59 11.23 -0.50 -19.31
C ASN A 59 10.59 -1.89 -19.25
N ASP A 60 11.33 -2.96 -19.52
CA ASP A 60 10.84 -4.32 -19.34
C ASP A 60 10.62 -4.61 -17.86
N ARG A 61 9.35 -4.78 -17.48
CA ARG A 61 8.91 -5.09 -16.11
C ARG A 61 8.38 -6.52 -15.99
N ARG A 62 8.64 -7.42 -16.96
CA ARG A 62 8.12 -8.81 -16.97
C ARG A 62 8.44 -9.63 -15.72
N HIS A 63 9.50 -9.27 -15.01
CA HIS A 63 9.91 -9.93 -13.77
C HIS A 63 9.68 -9.07 -12.51
N TYR A 64 8.99 -7.94 -12.63
CA TYR A 64 8.72 -7.04 -11.51
C TYR A 64 7.44 -7.50 -10.78
N PHE A 65 7.62 -8.37 -9.78
CA PHE A 65 6.51 -8.93 -9.01
C PHE A 65 6.25 -8.24 -7.66
N ILE A 66 7.09 -7.26 -7.29
CA ILE A 66 7.11 -6.69 -5.93
C ILE A 66 5.73 -6.21 -5.46
N GLY A 67 5.01 -5.43 -6.28
CA GLY A 67 3.70 -4.91 -5.90
C GLY A 67 2.65 -6.02 -5.70
N GLY A 68 2.58 -6.96 -6.64
CA GLY A 68 1.63 -8.08 -6.58
C GLY A 68 1.92 -9.04 -5.44
N ASP A 69 3.20 -9.42 -5.26
CA ASP A 69 3.64 -10.31 -4.18
C ASP A 69 3.44 -9.64 -2.81
N TYR A 70 3.63 -8.33 -2.71
CA TYR A 70 3.36 -7.58 -1.47
C TYR A 70 1.88 -7.61 -1.09
N VAL A 71 0.97 -7.38 -2.05
CA VAL A 71 -0.47 -7.49 -1.81
C VAL A 71 -0.88 -8.92 -1.48
N GLU A 72 -0.36 -9.93 -2.19
CA GLU A 72 -0.65 -11.34 -1.90
C GLU A 72 -0.21 -11.73 -0.48
N ASN A 73 0.99 -11.31 -0.06
CA ASN A 73 1.50 -11.58 1.28
C ASN A 73 0.70 -10.87 2.39
N LEU A 74 0.11 -9.70 2.10
CA LEU A 74 -0.77 -9.00 3.03
C LEU A 74 -2.15 -9.66 3.09
N LEU A 75 -2.75 -9.98 1.95
CA LEU A 75 -4.11 -10.52 1.89
C LEU A 75 -4.19 -11.98 2.34
N SER A 76 -3.14 -12.78 2.11
CA SER A 76 -3.10 -14.19 2.48
C SER A 76 -3.21 -14.44 3.99
N THR A 77 -2.88 -13.45 4.83
CA THR A 77 -3.05 -13.54 6.29
C THR A 77 -4.34 -12.91 6.81
N ILE A 78 -5.01 -12.09 6.00
CA ILE A 78 -6.27 -11.45 6.38
C ILE A 78 -7.41 -12.45 6.21
N GLU A 79 -8.17 -12.68 7.28
CA GLU A 79 -9.36 -13.54 7.24
C GLU A 79 -10.47 -13.01 6.33
N PRO A 80 -11.40 -13.87 5.87
CA PRO A 80 -12.52 -13.46 5.01
C PRO A 80 -13.32 -12.31 5.62
N ASN A 81 -13.62 -11.30 4.82
CA ASN A 81 -14.26 -10.06 5.25
C ASN A 81 -13.47 -9.26 6.30
N GLY A 82 -12.16 -9.47 6.49
CA GLY A 82 -11.36 -8.65 7.38
C GLY A 82 -11.34 -7.17 6.98
N LEU A 83 -11.10 -6.28 7.95
CA LEU A 83 -10.80 -4.86 7.70
C LEU A 83 -9.30 -4.64 7.85
N LEU A 84 -8.65 -4.13 6.81
CA LEU A 84 -7.28 -3.66 6.86
C LEU A 84 -7.23 -2.14 6.89
N LEU A 85 -6.64 -1.56 7.93
CA LEU A 85 -6.28 -0.15 7.95
C LEU A 85 -4.80 0.03 7.62
N THR A 86 -4.50 0.96 6.74
CA THR A 86 -3.14 1.30 6.34
C THR A 86 -2.98 2.81 6.12
N GLN A 87 -1.75 3.31 6.15
CA GLN A 87 -1.36 4.62 5.64
C GLN A 87 -0.25 4.53 4.60
N ASP A 88 0.15 3.32 4.25
CA ASP A 88 1.19 3.09 3.27
C ASP A 88 0.57 3.03 1.88
N TRP A 89 0.91 4.02 1.05
CA TRP A 89 0.51 4.01 -0.36
C TRP A 89 1.09 2.81 -1.12
N GLN A 90 2.21 2.22 -0.66
CA GLN A 90 2.74 0.98 -1.24
C GLN A 90 1.85 -0.24 -0.95
N VAL A 91 0.90 -0.11 -0.03
CA VAL A 91 -0.16 -1.08 0.25
C VAL A 91 -1.43 -0.70 -0.49
N ALA A 92 -1.97 0.49 -0.23
CA ALA A 92 -3.25 0.93 -0.79
C ALA A 92 -3.25 0.99 -2.34
N GLY A 93 -2.17 1.51 -2.93
CA GLY A 93 -2.03 1.66 -4.39
C GLY A 93 -2.19 0.34 -5.15
N PRO A 94 -1.34 -0.67 -4.93
CA PRO A 94 -1.49 -1.96 -5.59
C PRO A 94 -2.75 -2.71 -5.14
N MET A 95 -3.23 -2.55 -3.91
CA MET A 95 -4.50 -3.16 -3.48
C MET A 95 -5.70 -2.68 -4.30
N PHE A 96 -5.77 -1.39 -4.66
CA PHE A 96 -6.83 -0.93 -5.57
C PHE A 96 -6.79 -1.65 -6.92
N TYR A 97 -5.60 -1.86 -7.48
CA TYR A 97 -5.46 -2.61 -8.74
C TYR A 97 -5.97 -4.05 -8.57
N GLU A 98 -5.51 -4.73 -7.52
CA GLU A 98 -5.86 -6.13 -7.28
C GLU A 98 -7.36 -6.34 -7.02
N GLN A 99 -8.00 -5.42 -6.28
CA GLN A 99 -9.42 -5.53 -5.96
C GLN A 99 -10.33 -5.04 -7.09
N GLU A 100 -10.01 -3.91 -7.74
CA GLU A 100 -10.91 -3.29 -8.72
C GLU A 100 -10.70 -3.79 -10.14
N VAL A 101 -9.45 -4.14 -10.50
CA VAL A 101 -9.11 -4.62 -11.85
C VAL A 101 -9.07 -6.14 -11.88
N GLU A 102 -8.24 -6.76 -11.02
CA GLU A 102 -8.06 -8.22 -11.01
C GLU A 102 -9.17 -8.96 -10.24
N ARG A 103 -10.04 -8.24 -9.53
CA ARG A 103 -11.16 -8.79 -8.74
C ARG A 103 -10.72 -9.81 -7.70
N ARG A 104 -9.51 -9.68 -7.15
CA ARG A 104 -8.98 -10.54 -6.08
C ARG A 104 -9.41 -10.02 -4.71
N ARG A 105 -9.85 -10.93 -3.83
CA ARG A 105 -10.17 -10.65 -2.42
C ARG A 105 -10.98 -9.37 -2.20
N THR A 106 -12.02 -9.16 -3.01
CA THR A 106 -12.92 -8.01 -2.89
C THR A 106 -13.77 -8.04 -1.60
N ASP A 107 -13.71 -9.16 -0.85
CA ASP A 107 -14.30 -9.30 0.47
C ASP A 107 -13.55 -8.50 1.55
N VAL A 108 -12.23 -8.34 1.40
CA VAL A 108 -11.40 -7.60 2.35
C VAL A 108 -11.65 -6.11 2.19
N LYS A 109 -11.98 -5.45 3.31
CA LYS A 109 -12.15 -4.00 3.36
C LYS A 109 -10.80 -3.35 3.56
N VAL A 110 -10.23 -2.74 2.53
CA VAL A 110 -8.96 -2.00 2.63
C VAL A 110 -9.27 -0.51 2.76
N VAL A 111 -8.84 0.08 3.87
CA VAL A 111 -9.06 1.50 4.17
C VAL A 111 -7.71 2.21 4.36
N ASP A 112 -7.40 3.14 3.46
CA ASP A 112 -6.29 4.07 3.65
C ASP A 112 -6.75 5.24 4.55
N ILE A 113 -6.16 5.34 5.74
CA ILE A 113 -6.49 6.38 6.72
C ILE A 113 -6.19 7.78 6.17
N ASN A 114 -5.22 7.93 5.26
CA ASN A 114 -4.96 9.21 4.61
C ASN A 114 -6.09 9.61 3.65
N LEU A 115 -6.68 8.64 2.95
CA LEU A 115 -7.80 8.89 2.04
C LEU A 115 -9.09 9.19 2.79
N LEU A 116 -9.24 8.75 4.05
CA LEU A 116 -10.35 9.21 4.91
C LEU A 116 -10.37 10.74 5.09
N ARG A 117 -9.32 11.47 4.71
CA ARG A 117 -9.28 12.95 4.70
C ARG A 117 -9.73 13.54 3.36
N ARG A 118 -10.39 12.77 2.52
CA ARG A 118 -10.94 13.21 1.23
C ARG A 118 -12.41 12.80 1.14
N SER A 119 -13.31 13.76 0.95
CA SER A 119 -14.75 13.50 1.01
C SER A 119 -15.20 12.48 -0.04
N TRP A 120 -14.61 12.51 -1.24
CA TRP A 120 -14.89 11.54 -2.31
C TRP A 120 -14.60 10.09 -1.93
N TYR A 121 -13.69 9.84 -0.98
CA TYR A 121 -13.33 8.50 -0.58
C TYR A 121 -14.48 7.80 0.16
N PHE A 122 -15.32 8.56 0.86
CA PHE A 122 -16.53 8.01 1.48
C PHE A 122 -17.58 7.59 0.44
N ASP A 123 -17.67 8.29 -0.70
CA ASP A 123 -18.50 7.86 -1.83
C ASP A 123 -17.97 6.58 -2.48
N TYR A 124 -16.64 6.38 -2.47
CA TYR A 124 -16.04 5.10 -2.83
C TYR A 124 -16.38 4.01 -1.81
N LEU A 125 -16.11 4.24 -0.52
CA LEU A 125 -16.36 3.25 0.54
C LEU A 125 -17.84 2.86 0.64
N LYS A 126 -18.77 3.79 0.41
CA LYS A 126 -20.22 3.50 0.41
C LYS A 126 -20.62 2.57 -0.74
N ARG A 127 -19.91 2.63 -1.88
CA ARG A 127 -20.14 1.74 -3.03
C ARG A 127 -19.43 0.40 -2.86
N ALA A 128 -18.16 0.41 -2.45
CA ALA A 128 -17.35 -0.80 -2.32
C ALA A 128 -17.73 -1.63 -1.08
N HIS A 129 -17.99 -0.96 0.05
CA HIS A 129 -18.21 -1.58 1.35
C HIS A 129 -19.35 -0.91 2.13
N PRO A 130 -20.60 -0.96 1.63
CA PRO A 130 -21.74 -0.25 2.24
C PRO A 130 -21.96 -0.60 3.72
N GLY A 131 -21.75 -1.86 4.10
CA GLY A 131 -21.91 -2.29 5.49
C GLY A 131 -20.90 -1.67 6.46
N LEU A 132 -19.66 -1.41 6.00
CA LEU A 132 -18.63 -0.72 6.80
C LEU A 132 -19.09 0.70 7.11
N VAL A 133 -19.57 1.43 6.10
CA VAL A 133 -20.07 2.80 6.25
C VAL A 133 -21.33 2.84 7.11
N GLU A 134 -22.26 1.90 6.92
CA GLU A 134 -23.51 1.87 7.68
C GLU A 134 -23.28 1.72 9.19
N ARG A 135 -22.38 0.82 9.57
CA ARG A 135 -22.08 0.52 10.99
C ARG A 135 -21.51 1.70 11.77
N SER A 136 -20.93 2.68 11.07
CA SER A 136 -20.30 3.86 11.67
C SER A 136 -20.87 5.17 11.14
N ARG A 137 -22.07 5.13 10.52
CA ARG A 137 -22.71 6.30 9.89
C ARG A 137 -22.86 7.48 10.84
N ASP A 138 -23.19 7.20 12.11
CA ASP A 138 -23.37 8.21 13.16
C ASP A 138 -22.12 9.09 13.38
N ARG A 139 -20.93 8.56 13.11
CA ARG A 139 -19.66 9.30 13.17
C ARG A 139 -19.12 9.70 11.81
N ILE A 140 -19.41 8.93 10.76
CA ILE A 140 -18.97 9.24 9.39
C ILE A 140 -19.70 10.48 8.86
N ASP A 141 -21.03 10.55 8.96
CA ASP A 141 -21.79 11.62 8.29
C ASP A 141 -21.41 13.02 8.83
N PRO A 142 -21.36 13.28 10.16
CA PRO A 142 -20.95 14.59 10.68
C PRO A 142 -19.50 14.94 10.32
N TYR A 143 -18.60 13.95 10.32
CA TYR A 143 -17.21 14.17 9.91
C TYR A 143 -17.10 14.54 8.42
N VAL A 144 -17.87 13.88 7.55
CA VAL A 144 -17.88 14.16 6.11
C VAL A 144 -18.45 15.55 5.82
N GLU A 145 -19.43 16.01 6.59
CA GLU A 145 -19.94 17.39 6.51
C GLU A 145 -18.83 18.39 6.85
N ASP A 146 -18.17 18.23 8.00
CA ASP A 146 -17.03 19.06 8.41
C ASP A 146 -15.89 19.04 7.39
N LEU A 147 -15.61 17.86 6.81
CA LEU A 147 -14.57 17.68 5.80
C LEU A 147 -14.90 18.42 4.50
N LYS A 148 -16.16 18.41 4.06
CA LYS A 148 -16.60 19.16 2.87
C LYS A 148 -16.51 20.67 3.09
N GLU A 149 -16.77 21.15 4.30
CA GLU A 149 -16.53 22.55 4.66
C GLU A 149 -15.04 22.89 4.60
N TRP A 150 -14.19 22.03 5.17
CA TRP A 150 -12.74 22.20 5.12
C TRP A 150 -12.20 22.19 3.68
N GLU A 151 -12.66 21.28 2.82
CA GLU A 151 -12.25 21.21 1.42
C GLU A 151 -12.66 22.45 0.61
N ARG A 152 -13.76 23.12 1.01
CA ARG A 152 -14.23 24.36 0.37
C ARG A 152 -13.40 25.58 0.78
N ASP A 153 -13.03 25.68 2.05
CA ASP A 153 -12.20 26.77 2.58
C ASP A 153 -11.23 26.26 3.66
N PRO A 154 -10.07 25.71 3.25
CA PRO A 154 -9.04 25.27 4.21
C PRO A 154 -8.47 26.43 5.04
N GLY A 155 -8.55 27.66 4.53
CA GLY A 155 -8.01 28.86 5.17
C GLY A 155 -8.77 29.22 6.44
N ALA A 156 -10.11 29.10 6.43
CA ALA A 156 -10.94 29.32 7.60
C ALA A 156 -10.58 28.41 8.78
N PHE A 157 -10.28 27.14 8.50
CA PHE A 157 -9.87 26.17 9.53
C PHE A 157 -8.46 26.45 10.03
N ALA A 158 -7.52 26.75 9.12
CA ALA A 158 -6.13 27.08 9.49
C ALA A 158 -6.03 28.29 10.43
N GLN A 159 -6.98 29.23 10.35
CA GLN A 159 -7.03 30.43 11.19
C GLN A 159 -7.92 30.26 12.44
N SER A 160 -8.63 29.14 12.57
CA SER A 160 -9.60 28.90 13.66
C SER A 160 -9.27 27.62 14.42
N GLN A 161 -8.67 27.79 15.61
CA GLN A 161 -8.38 26.68 16.51
C GLN A 161 -9.64 25.86 16.88
N PRO A 162 -10.81 26.45 17.15
CA PRO A 162 -12.02 25.68 17.41
C PRO A 162 -12.48 24.81 16.23
N LEU A 163 -12.41 25.32 14.99
CA LEU A 163 -12.77 24.55 13.80
C LEU A 163 -11.79 23.40 13.56
N THR A 164 -10.49 23.67 13.69
CA THR A 164 -9.44 22.65 13.59
C THR A 164 -9.63 21.56 14.66
N GLN A 165 -9.96 21.95 15.89
CA GLN A 165 -10.23 20.98 16.96
C GLN A 165 -11.49 20.16 16.68
N LYS A 166 -12.58 20.78 16.22
CA LYS A 166 -13.85 20.11 15.88
C LYS A 166 -13.61 18.99 14.86
N ILE A 167 -13.03 19.31 13.70
CA ILE A 167 -12.82 18.32 12.64
C ILE A 167 -11.79 17.25 13.04
N SER A 168 -10.78 17.62 13.85
CA SER A 168 -9.79 16.65 14.35
C SER A 168 -10.43 15.65 15.30
N VAL A 169 -11.29 16.10 16.22
CA VAL A 169 -12.03 15.21 17.12
C VAL A 169 -12.99 14.32 16.33
N ALA A 170 -13.75 14.89 15.38
CA ALA A 170 -14.66 14.12 14.54
C ALA A 170 -13.92 13.04 13.73
N PHE A 171 -12.73 13.33 13.18
CA PHE A 171 -11.89 12.35 12.50
C PHE A 171 -11.50 11.18 13.42
N LEU A 172 -11.04 11.48 14.64
CA LEU A 172 -10.64 10.45 15.60
C LEU A 172 -11.82 9.59 16.05
N GLU A 173 -12.98 10.20 16.32
CA GLU A 173 -14.20 9.49 16.68
C GLU A 173 -14.70 8.60 15.55
N MET A 174 -14.60 9.06 14.30
CA MET A 174 -14.95 8.27 13.13
C MET A 174 -14.02 7.05 12.96
N VAL A 175 -12.69 7.22 12.99
CA VAL A 175 -11.75 6.07 12.88
C VAL A 175 -11.99 5.09 14.02
N ARG A 176 -12.19 5.60 15.24
CA ARG A 176 -12.52 4.77 16.40
C ARG A 176 -13.81 3.99 16.19
N SER A 177 -14.87 4.63 15.70
CA SER A 177 -16.15 3.98 15.42
C SER A 177 -16.03 2.89 14.36
N ILE A 178 -15.26 3.14 13.30
CA ILE A 178 -14.99 2.13 12.26
C ILE A 178 -14.35 0.88 12.87
N VAL A 179 -13.28 1.04 13.64
CA VAL A 179 -12.58 -0.09 14.28
C VAL A 179 -13.46 -0.81 15.30
N THR A 180 -14.08 -0.08 16.25
CA THR A 180 -14.86 -0.70 17.33
C THR A 180 -16.16 -1.33 16.85
N SER A 181 -16.73 -0.82 15.75
CA SER A 181 -17.93 -1.41 15.16
C SER A 181 -17.60 -2.62 14.31
N GLU A 182 -16.49 -2.58 13.57
CA GLU A 182 -16.11 -3.67 12.67
C GLU A 182 -15.58 -4.89 13.40
N ILE A 183 -14.80 -4.71 14.47
CA ILE A 183 -14.21 -5.82 15.24
C ILE A 183 -15.26 -6.77 15.85
N ARG A 184 -16.51 -6.31 15.99
CA ARG A 184 -17.65 -7.13 16.44
C ARG A 184 -18.21 -8.06 15.35
N PHE A 185 -17.81 -7.85 14.09
CA PHE A 185 -18.34 -8.55 12.92
C PHE A 185 -17.25 -9.31 12.16
N ALA A 186 -16.06 -8.74 12.01
CA ALA A 186 -14.93 -9.35 11.34
C ALA A 186 -13.59 -8.92 11.97
N PRO A 187 -12.51 -9.70 11.81
CA PRO A 187 -11.21 -9.32 12.34
C PRO A 187 -10.70 -8.00 11.73
N VAL A 188 -10.04 -7.21 12.56
CA VAL A 188 -9.47 -5.92 12.18
C VAL A 188 -7.95 -6.03 12.20
N TYR A 189 -7.33 -5.57 11.13
CA TYR A 189 -5.92 -5.63 10.86
C TYR A 189 -5.35 -4.23 10.62
N LEU A 190 -4.09 -4.04 11.00
CA LEU A 190 -3.35 -2.80 10.79
C LEU A 190 -2.00 -3.10 10.15
N THR A 191 -1.56 -2.25 9.23
CA THR A 191 -0.15 -2.23 8.84
C THR A 191 0.71 -1.51 9.88
N ASN A 192 2.00 -1.83 9.96
CA ASN A 192 2.91 -1.31 10.98
C ASN A 192 3.04 0.23 10.98
N ASP A 193 2.88 0.87 9.82
CA ASP A 193 2.92 2.34 9.67
C ASP A 193 1.78 3.06 10.40
N VAL A 194 0.64 2.42 10.61
CA VAL A 194 -0.46 2.98 11.44
C VAL A 194 -0.02 3.13 12.91
N LEU A 195 0.91 2.28 13.35
CA LEU A 195 1.46 2.29 14.70
C LEU A 195 2.72 3.16 14.82
N ALA A 196 3.25 3.69 13.71
CA ALA A 196 4.39 4.59 13.73
C ALA A 196 3.95 6.00 14.19
N ALA A 197 4.50 6.45 15.31
CA ALA A 197 4.19 7.76 15.87
C ALA A 197 4.60 8.87 14.89
N ASN A 198 3.61 9.59 14.36
CA ASN A 198 3.78 10.85 13.66
C ASN A 198 2.73 11.85 14.21
N GLN A 199 2.84 13.14 13.83
CA GLN A 199 1.89 14.16 14.30
C GLN A 199 0.42 13.84 13.96
N LEU A 200 0.17 13.00 12.95
CA LEU A 200 -1.17 12.69 12.42
C LEU A 200 -1.85 11.51 13.12
N ASN A 201 -1.09 10.62 13.79
CA ASN A 201 -1.58 9.35 14.35
C ASN A 201 -1.35 9.18 15.85
N SER A 202 -0.81 10.19 16.53
CA SER A 202 -0.46 10.10 17.96
C SER A 202 -1.58 9.49 18.81
N TYR A 203 -2.84 9.83 18.51
CA TYR A 203 -4.00 9.21 19.13
C TYR A 203 -4.13 7.70 18.85
N LEU A 204 -4.08 7.26 17.59
CA LEU A 204 -4.21 5.84 17.22
C LEU A 204 -3.08 5.00 17.82
N THR A 205 -1.86 5.54 17.80
CA THR A 205 -0.68 4.88 18.40
C THR A 205 -0.77 4.73 19.92
N GLN A 206 -1.61 5.53 20.58
CA GLN A 206 -1.86 5.41 22.02
C GLN A 206 -3.06 4.51 22.31
N TRP A 207 -4.19 4.78 21.65
CA TRP A 207 -5.46 4.11 21.93
C TRP A 207 -5.44 2.62 21.56
N ILE A 208 -4.92 2.27 20.38
CA ILE A 208 -4.98 0.89 19.87
C ILE A 208 -4.19 -0.07 20.78
N PRO A 209 -2.88 0.17 21.08
CA PRO A 209 -2.11 -0.77 21.91
C PRO A 209 -2.56 -0.81 23.38
N GLN A 210 -3.29 0.22 23.85
CA GLN A 210 -3.90 0.23 25.19
C GLN A 210 -5.20 -0.58 25.25
N THR A 211 -5.88 -0.76 24.11
CA THR A 211 -7.19 -1.41 24.04
C THR A 211 -7.10 -2.84 23.54
N TYR A 212 -6.17 -3.11 22.62
CA TYR A 212 -6.05 -4.38 21.92
C TYR A 212 -4.62 -4.91 22.00
N GLN A 213 -4.51 -6.23 22.08
CA GLN A 213 -3.26 -6.90 21.81
C GLN A 213 -3.01 -6.92 20.29
N LEU A 214 -1.77 -6.63 19.89
CA LEU A 214 -1.33 -6.64 18.50
C LEU A 214 -0.70 -7.99 18.17
N ILE A 215 -1.36 -8.80 17.37
CA ILE A 215 -0.88 -10.13 16.96
C ILE A 215 -0.22 -10.02 15.58
N PRO A 216 1.10 -10.25 15.44
CA PRO A 216 1.76 -10.16 14.13
C PRO A 216 1.41 -11.36 13.24
N GLU A 217 0.65 -11.11 12.17
CA GLU A 217 0.18 -12.09 11.19
C GLU A 217 0.68 -11.74 9.79
N GLY A 218 1.81 -12.34 9.39
CA GLY A 218 2.49 -11.98 8.15
C GLY A 218 2.96 -10.53 8.18
N LEU A 219 2.40 -9.71 7.29
CA LEU A 219 2.79 -8.31 7.11
C LEU A 219 1.82 -7.32 7.80
N VAL A 220 0.88 -7.81 8.59
CA VAL A 220 -0.10 -7.01 9.34
C VAL A 220 -0.14 -7.41 10.82
N PHE A 221 -0.77 -6.57 11.64
CA PHE A 221 -1.18 -6.91 13.00
C PHE A 221 -2.69 -7.15 13.05
N CYS A 222 -3.12 -8.32 13.54
CA CYS A 222 -4.51 -8.56 13.93
C CYS A 222 -4.77 -7.96 15.32
N LEU A 223 -5.93 -7.34 15.52
CA LEU A 223 -6.36 -6.79 16.81
C LEU A 223 -7.13 -7.83 17.62
N ALA A 224 -6.60 -8.23 18.77
CA ALA A 224 -7.30 -9.07 19.74
C ALA A 224 -7.77 -8.28 20.98
N SER A 225 -8.94 -8.62 21.48
CA SER A 225 -9.56 -8.00 22.66
C SER A 225 -9.08 -8.57 24.00
N ASP A 226 -8.32 -9.67 23.97
CA ASP A 226 -7.71 -10.29 25.14
C ASP A 226 -6.17 -10.21 25.07
N GLN A 227 -5.50 -10.76 26.07
CA GLN A 227 -4.03 -10.76 26.19
C GLN A 227 -3.43 -12.17 26.11
N SER A 228 -4.23 -13.15 25.68
CA SER A 228 -3.79 -14.55 25.59
C SER A 228 -2.82 -14.75 24.42
N PHE A 229 -2.22 -15.93 24.36
CA PHE A 229 -1.43 -16.30 23.19
C PHE A 229 -2.37 -16.71 22.07
N HIS A 230 -2.24 -16.04 20.93
CA HIS A 230 -2.95 -16.37 19.69
C HIS A 230 -1.97 -17.04 18.75
N ASP A 231 -2.20 -18.32 18.48
CA ASP A 231 -1.32 -19.10 17.62
C ASP A 231 -1.66 -18.91 16.15
N SER A 232 -1.05 -17.89 15.54
CA SER A 232 -1.21 -17.62 14.11
C SER A 232 -0.24 -18.48 13.28
N PRO A 233 -0.68 -19.08 12.16
CA PRO A 233 0.17 -19.86 11.25
C PRO A 233 1.43 -19.11 10.80
N ASP A 234 2.47 -19.85 10.45
CA ASP A 234 3.67 -19.23 9.86
C ASP A 234 3.34 -18.68 8.47
N PRO A 235 3.62 -17.39 8.21
CA PRO A 235 3.24 -16.76 6.95
C PRO A 235 4.10 -17.33 5.81
N HIS A 236 3.47 -17.63 4.68
CA HIS A 236 4.19 -17.98 3.46
C HIS A 236 4.44 -16.72 2.63
N LEU A 237 5.60 -16.07 2.84
CA LEU A 237 5.95 -14.82 2.18
C LEU A 237 6.62 -15.05 0.82
N GLN A 238 5.99 -14.58 -0.25
CA GLN A 238 6.57 -14.52 -1.59
C GLN A 238 7.49 -13.30 -1.70
N THR A 239 8.79 -13.51 -1.88
CA THR A 239 9.81 -12.43 -1.86
C THR A 239 10.65 -12.37 -3.14
N ARG A 240 10.06 -12.82 -4.26
CA ARG A 240 10.73 -12.91 -5.57
C ARG A 240 11.21 -11.53 -6.01
N GLY A 241 12.49 -11.39 -6.27
CA GLY A 241 13.09 -10.10 -6.64
C GLY A 241 13.20 -9.08 -5.52
N LEU A 242 12.73 -9.37 -4.30
CA LEU A 242 12.77 -8.41 -3.19
C LEU A 242 14.18 -8.33 -2.56
N ALA A 243 14.79 -9.48 -2.30
CA ALA A 243 16.10 -9.59 -1.66
C ALA A 243 17.01 -10.69 -2.24
N ASP A 244 16.54 -11.42 -3.26
CA ASP A 244 17.28 -12.55 -3.88
C ASP A 244 18.33 -12.11 -4.93
N GLY A 245 18.41 -10.81 -5.23
CA GLY A 245 19.35 -10.23 -6.19
C GLY A 245 18.94 -10.38 -7.67
N THR A 246 17.77 -10.96 -7.96
CA THR A 246 17.25 -11.07 -9.34
C THR A 246 16.81 -9.71 -9.90
N ILE A 247 16.32 -8.82 -9.03
CA ILE A 247 16.08 -7.40 -9.33
C ILE A 247 17.00 -6.57 -8.44
N ARG A 248 17.54 -5.49 -9.00
CA ARG A 248 18.36 -4.53 -8.26
C ARG A 248 17.64 -3.20 -8.21
N PHE A 249 17.57 -2.65 -7.02
CA PHE A 249 16.99 -1.34 -6.75
C PHE A 249 18.09 -0.35 -6.39
N GLU A 250 17.92 0.90 -6.80
CA GLU A 250 18.75 1.99 -6.33
C GLU A 250 18.59 2.16 -4.82
N LYS A 251 19.59 2.77 -4.16
CA LYS A 251 19.58 2.89 -2.69
C LYS A 251 18.40 3.69 -2.16
N ASP A 252 17.93 4.66 -2.92
CA ASP A 252 16.79 5.54 -2.63
C ASP A 252 15.47 5.05 -3.25
N ASP A 253 15.46 3.86 -3.84
CA ASP A 253 14.23 3.24 -4.36
C ASP A 253 13.25 2.93 -3.22
N VAL A 254 11.97 3.10 -3.48
CA VAL A 254 10.90 2.85 -2.51
C VAL A 254 10.90 1.42 -1.98
N VAL A 255 11.36 0.44 -2.78
CA VAL A 255 11.48 -0.95 -2.34
C VAL A 255 12.50 -1.07 -1.21
N ASN A 256 13.66 -0.44 -1.35
CA ASN A 256 14.70 -0.42 -0.31
C ASN A 256 14.32 0.46 0.88
N LEU A 257 13.65 1.58 0.64
CA LEU A 257 13.32 2.55 1.68
C LEU A 257 12.07 2.22 2.50
N LYS A 258 11.11 1.47 1.92
CA LYS A 258 9.80 1.21 2.56
C LYS A 258 9.41 -0.26 2.56
N VAL A 259 9.42 -0.92 1.40
CA VAL A 259 8.88 -2.29 1.28
C VAL A 259 9.73 -3.31 2.05
N LEU A 260 11.03 -3.41 1.76
CA LEU A 260 11.93 -4.35 2.43
C LEU A 260 11.99 -4.11 3.96
N PRO A 261 12.08 -2.85 4.46
CA PRO A 261 11.94 -2.57 5.87
C PRO A 261 10.65 -3.12 6.49
N THR A 262 9.49 -2.98 5.85
CA THR A 262 8.22 -3.52 6.37
C THR A 262 8.28 -5.04 6.61
N TYR A 263 8.81 -5.82 5.66
CA TYR A 263 8.98 -7.27 5.84
C TYR A 263 9.85 -7.58 7.05
N THR A 264 11.02 -6.94 7.13
CA THR A 264 11.97 -7.21 8.22
C THR A 264 11.42 -6.77 9.59
N SER A 265 10.72 -5.63 9.65
CA SER A 265 10.07 -5.15 10.87
C SER A 265 8.96 -6.09 11.33
N MET A 266 8.12 -6.57 10.42
CA MET A 266 7.03 -7.48 10.77
C MET A 266 7.55 -8.86 11.22
N LEU A 267 8.60 -9.39 10.58
CA LEU A 267 9.27 -10.61 11.04
C LEU A 267 9.91 -10.44 12.43
N VAL A 268 10.53 -9.28 12.70
CA VAL A 268 11.03 -8.94 14.04
C VAL A 268 9.89 -8.87 15.06
N ASN A 269 8.77 -8.24 14.71
CA ASN A 269 7.61 -8.13 15.59
C ASN A 269 7.01 -9.52 15.88
N ARG A 270 6.91 -10.40 14.87
CA ARG A 270 6.52 -11.81 15.05
C ARG A 270 7.48 -12.54 15.99
N GLY A 271 8.79 -12.42 15.78
CA GLY A 271 9.79 -13.04 16.66
C GLY A 271 9.66 -12.58 18.11
N ARG A 272 9.46 -11.27 18.35
CA ARG A 272 9.25 -10.71 19.70
C ARG A 272 7.96 -11.22 20.34
N TYR A 273 6.86 -11.27 19.58
CA TYR A 273 5.59 -11.80 20.06
C TYR A 273 5.72 -13.27 20.49
N LEU A 274 6.33 -14.11 19.65
CA LEU A 274 6.56 -15.52 19.95
C LEU A 274 7.46 -15.69 21.19
N ALA A 275 8.56 -14.94 21.28
CA ALA A 275 9.47 -14.99 22.42
C ALA A 275 8.82 -14.53 23.74
N LEU A 276 7.85 -13.60 23.68
CA LEU A 276 7.06 -13.16 24.84
C LEU A 276 6.19 -14.29 25.39
N PHE A 277 5.67 -15.15 24.52
CA PHE A 277 4.83 -16.30 24.87
C PHE A 277 5.61 -17.62 24.97
N ASN A 278 6.93 -17.55 25.19
CA ASN A 278 7.83 -18.71 25.36
C ASN A 278 7.88 -19.66 24.14
N GLN A 279 7.57 -19.17 22.94
CA GLN A 279 7.70 -19.89 21.67
C GLN A 279 9.08 -19.61 21.04
N ASP A 280 10.16 -19.78 21.82
CA ASP A 280 11.51 -19.34 21.43
C ASP A 280 12.04 -20.05 20.17
N GLU A 281 11.66 -21.31 19.93
CA GLU A 281 12.02 -22.04 18.69
C GLU A 281 11.46 -21.35 17.44
N ARG A 282 10.17 -20.95 17.47
CA ARG A 282 9.52 -20.24 16.36
C ARG A 282 10.01 -18.79 16.27
N ALA A 283 10.30 -18.14 17.40
CA ALA A 283 10.89 -16.81 17.43
C ALA A 283 12.23 -16.77 16.69
N ILE A 284 13.09 -17.77 16.92
CA ILE A 284 14.37 -17.93 16.23
C ILE A 284 14.20 -18.00 14.71
N LEU A 285 13.20 -18.75 14.22
CA LEU A 285 12.92 -18.85 12.79
C LEU A 285 12.54 -17.49 12.19
N ALA A 286 11.63 -16.76 12.84
CA ALA A 286 11.21 -15.43 12.39
C ALA A 286 12.39 -14.43 12.35
N PHE A 287 13.27 -14.42 13.35
CA PHE A 287 14.46 -13.57 13.34
C PHE A 287 15.48 -13.96 12.27
N LYS A 288 15.66 -15.27 12.02
CA LYS A 288 16.53 -15.76 10.93
C LYS A 288 15.99 -15.35 9.56
N GLU A 289 14.67 -15.41 9.35
CA GLU A 289 14.04 -14.97 8.11
C GLU A 289 14.22 -13.45 7.90
N ALA A 290 14.07 -12.64 8.95
CA ALA A 290 14.35 -11.20 8.88
C ALA A 290 15.80 -10.92 8.46
N LEU A 291 16.77 -11.69 8.99
CA LEU A 291 18.19 -11.55 8.67
C LEU A 291 18.55 -12.10 7.28
N ALA A 292 17.78 -13.06 6.76
CA ALA A 292 17.94 -13.54 5.39
C ALA A 292 17.53 -12.47 4.38
N LEU A 293 16.47 -11.71 4.68
CA LEU A 293 16.04 -10.56 3.85
C LEU A 293 16.97 -9.35 4.00
N ASN A 294 17.41 -9.07 5.22
CA ASN A 294 18.37 -8.01 5.47
C ASN A 294 19.28 -8.35 6.67
N PRO A 295 20.54 -8.74 6.41
CA PRO A 295 21.48 -9.08 7.49
C PRO A 295 21.73 -7.94 8.47
N GLY A 296 21.50 -6.68 8.08
CA GLY A 296 21.75 -5.46 8.85
C GLY A 296 20.75 -5.17 9.98
N VAL A 297 19.68 -5.95 10.13
CA VAL A 297 18.60 -5.68 11.10
C VAL A 297 19.05 -6.02 12.53
N ALA A 298 19.52 -5.01 13.27
CA ALA A 298 20.05 -5.17 14.63
C ALA A 298 19.05 -5.84 15.60
N ALA A 299 17.79 -5.40 15.58
CA ALA A 299 16.73 -5.96 16.43
C ALA A 299 16.49 -7.46 16.20
N ALA A 300 16.69 -7.95 14.97
CA ALA A 300 16.58 -9.38 14.66
C ALA A 300 17.77 -10.16 15.24
N ARG A 301 19.00 -9.63 15.15
CA ARG A 301 20.19 -10.26 15.75
C ARG A 301 20.08 -10.34 17.27
N GLU A 302 19.62 -9.27 17.91
CA GLU A 302 19.42 -9.21 19.36
C GLU A 302 18.35 -10.21 19.80
N GLY A 303 17.19 -10.21 19.15
CA GLY A 303 16.11 -11.15 19.43
C GLY A 303 16.53 -12.61 19.25
N LEU A 304 17.25 -12.91 18.17
CA LEU A 304 17.81 -14.23 17.90
C LEU A 304 18.73 -14.70 19.02
N ALA A 305 19.68 -13.86 19.43
CA ALA A 305 20.61 -14.20 20.50
C ALA A 305 19.91 -14.43 21.85
N GLN A 306 18.88 -13.64 22.16
CA GLN A 306 18.09 -13.78 23.39
C GLN A 306 17.30 -15.09 23.42
N SER A 307 16.58 -15.43 22.34
CA SER A 307 15.81 -16.68 22.27
C SER A 307 16.71 -17.91 22.25
N GLU A 308 17.86 -17.88 21.55
CA GLU A 308 18.83 -18.98 21.61
C GLU A 308 19.42 -19.16 23.02
N ALA A 309 19.67 -18.07 23.75
CA ALA A 309 20.19 -18.14 25.11
C ALA A 309 19.18 -18.75 26.10
N LYS A 310 17.88 -18.51 25.90
CA LYS A 310 16.82 -19.15 26.70
C LYS A 310 16.78 -20.66 26.47
N LEU A 311 16.81 -21.13 25.21
CA LEU A 311 16.78 -22.57 24.90
C LEU A 311 18.03 -23.32 25.40
N ARG A 312 19.15 -22.64 25.59
CA ARG A 312 20.37 -23.23 26.16
C ARG A 312 20.34 -23.38 27.68
N LYS A 313 19.40 -22.73 28.37
CA LYS A 313 19.23 -22.82 29.83
C LYS A 313 18.00 -23.71 30.11
N PRO A 314 18.19 -25.01 30.36
CA PRO A 314 17.10 -25.97 30.56
C PRO A 314 16.25 -25.67 31.78
#